data_AF-A0A973IGQ9-F1
#
_entry.id   AF-A0A973IGQ9-F1
#
_cell.length_a   1.000
_cell.length_b   1.000
_cell.length_c   1.000
_cell.angle_alpha   90.00
_cell.angle_beta   90.00
_cell.angle_gamma   90.00
#
_symmetry.space_group_name_H-M   'P 1'
#
loop_
_entity.id
_entity.type
_entity.pdbx_description
1 polymer ?
#
loop_
_entity_poly.entity_id
_entity_poly.type
_entity_poly.pdbx_seq_one_letter_code
_entity_poly.pdbx_strand_id
1 'polypeptide(L)'
;DNDTWGLGDWQLVDTSTVGMLSAARDAISREEPIVWVGWTPHWMNLELPMRYLSDSKNLFGEGNGASDVRTLMASDYAEANPNLVAFFDQFSFSAEEQSWMIKQYGQEEKPMEEVATTWIENHPDRVEAMMKGVTTREGEPAWEAVQKKFSL
;
A
#
# COMPACT_ATOMS: atom_id res chain seq x y z
N ASP A 1 25.59 15.26 -1.62
CA ASP A 1 25.24 15.20 -0.20
C ASP A 1 25.39 16.55 0.47
N ASN A 2 24.31 17.05 1.08
CA ASN A 2 24.31 18.30 1.85
C ASN A 2 24.45 18.07 3.36
N ASP A 3 24.70 16.81 3.79
CA ASP A 3 24.73 16.38 5.19
C ASP A 3 23.60 17.02 6.03
N THR A 4 22.37 16.98 5.49
CA THR A 4 21.23 17.75 6.00
C THR A 4 21.02 17.57 7.49
N TRP A 5 21.31 16.39 8.03
CA TRP A 5 21.10 16.05 9.44
C TRP A 5 22.39 15.87 10.27
N GLY A 6 23.57 16.12 9.71
CA GLY A 6 24.83 15.91 10.43
C GLY A 6 25.13 14.43 10.67
N LEU A 7 24.75 13.57 9.72
CA LEU A 7 24.92 12.12 9.76
C LEU A 7 26.03 11.66 8.79
N GLY A 8 26.91 12.55 8.34
CA GLY A 8 27.99 12.22 7.39
C GLY A 8 28.94 11.10 7.85
N ASP A 9 29.07 10.88 9.17
CA ASP A 9 29.86 9.78 9.74
C ASP A 9 29.06 8.45 9.84
N TRP A 10 27.78 8.45 9.49
CA TRP A 10 26.95 7.25 9.46
C TRP A 10 27.17 6.50 8.15
N GLN A 11 27.15 5.17 8.24
CA GLN A 11 27.18 4.32 7.06
C GLN A 11 25.75 3.84 6.74
N LEU A 12 25.27 4.14 5.54
CA LEU A 12 24.08 3.46 5.00
C LEU A 12 24.47 2.04 4.61
N VAL A 13 23.84 1.05 5.24
CA VAL A 13 24.03 -0.36 4.89
C VAL A 13 22.98 -0.75 3.85
N ASP A 14 23.40 -0.80 2.60
CA ASP A 14 22.53 -1.21 1.49
C ASP A 14 22.15 -2.69 1.60
N THR A 15 20.85 -2.97 1.60
CA THR A 15 20.30 -4.32 1.74
C THR A 15 18.93 -4.42 1.05
N SER A 16 18.37 -5.63 1.02
CA SER A 16 16.99 -5.84 0.59
C SER A 16 15.99 -5.48 1.70
N THR A 17 14.72 -5.26 1.34
CA THR A 17 13.64 -5.09 2.31
C THR A 17 13.60 -6.22 3.34
N VAL A 18 13.83 -7.47 2.91
CA VAL A 18 13.87 -8.63 3.80
C VAL A 18 15.05 -8.51 4.77
N GLY A 19 16.25 -8.21 4.27
CA GLY A 19 17.43 -8.06 5.12
C GLY A 19 17.31 -6.91 6.12
N MET A 20 16.77 -5.76 5.70
CA MET A 20 16.49 -4.62 6.56
C MET A 20 15.54 -5.00 7.71
N LEU A 21 14.45 -5.68 7.40
CA LEU A 21 13.42 -6.03 8.40
C LEU A 21 13.86 -7.18 9.32
N SER A 22 14.70 -8.10 8.85
CA SER A 22 15.37 -9.08 9.70
C SER A 22 16.28 -8.38 10.72
N ALA A 23 17.12 -7.44 10.28
CA ALA A 23 17.98 -6.67 11.19
C ALA A 23 17.16 -5.85 12.21
N ALA A 24 16.05 -5.24 11.78
CA ALA A 24 15.13 -4.53 12.66
C ALA A 24 14.52 -5.47 13.72
N ARG A 25 13.98 -6.62 13.32
CA ARG A 25 13.40 -7.61 14.24
C ARG A 25 14.44 -8.11 15.25
N ASP A 26 15.64 -8.42 14.77
CA ASP A 26 16.75 -8.89 15.60
C ASP A 26 17.16 -7.84 16.65
N ALA A 27 17.35 -6.58 16.26
CA ALA A 27 17.68 -5.50 17.18
C ALA A 27 16.55 -5.25 18.19
N ILE A 28 15.29 -5.23 17.75
CA ILE A 28 14.12 -5.10 18.63
C ILE A 28 14.09 -6.24 19.67
N SER A 29 14.34 -7.48 19.25
CA SER A 29 14.36 -8.64 20.16
C SER A 29 15.48 -8.57 21.22
N ARG A 30 16.57 -7.86 20.93
CA ARG A 30 17.70 -7.63 21.84
C ARG A 30 17.61 -6.31 22.60
N GLU A 31 16.51 -5.56 22.43
CA GLU A 31 16.34 -4.21 22.98
C GLU A 31 17.46 -3.23 22.56
N GLU A 32 18.02 -3.43 21.36
CA GLU A 32 19.08 -2.60 20.78
C GLU A 32 18.50 -1.48 19.92
N PRO A 33 19.07 -0.26 19.97
CA PRO A 33 18.68 0.82 19.08
C PRO A 33 18.97 0.48 17.61
N ILE A 34 18.00 0.73 16.74
CA ILE A 34 18.15 0.62 15.30
C ILE A 34 17.38 1.73 14.58
N VAL A 35 17.93 2.22 13.47
CA VAL A 35 17.30 3.17 12.56
C VAL A 35 17.32 2.56 11.16
N TRP A 36 16.19 2.62 10.46
CA TRP A 36 16.05 2.09 9.10
C TRP A 36 15.08 2.97 8.31
N VAL A 37 15.02 2.74 6.99
CA VAL A 37 14.08 3.45 6.11
C VAL A 37 12.73 2.75 6.17
N GLY A 38 11.77 3.35 6.86
CA GLY A 38 10.38 2.89 6.91
C GLY A 38 9.50 3.59 5.86
N TRP A 39 8.40 2.94 5.49
CA TRP A 39 7.36 3.53 4.62
C TRP A 39 5.99 2.95 4.95
N THR A 40 4.95 3.64 4.49
CA THR A 40 3.56 3.23 4.62
C THR A 40 2.91 3.36 3.23
N PRO A 41 2.16 2.35 2.75
CA PRO A 41 1.71 1.14 3.46
C PRO A 41 2.74 0.00 3.50
N HIS A 42 2.80 -0.74 4.61
CA HIS A 42 3.62 -1.93 4.77
C HIS A 42 3.25 -2.67 6.07
N TRP A 43 3.39 -4.01 6.11
CA TRP A 43 3.07 -4.82 7.31
C TRP A 43 3.88 -4.42 8.56
N MET A 44 5.07 -3.81 8.37
CA MET A 44 5.94 -3.38 9.47
C MET A 44 5.24 -2.37 10.40
N ASN A 45 4.33 -1.54 9.86
CA ASN A 45 3.57 -0.57 10.64
C ASN A 45 2.53 -1.24 11.56
N LEU A 46 2.18 -2.49 11.28
CA LEU A 46 1.21 -3.28 12.07
C LEU A 46 1.90 -4.16 13.11
N GLU A 47 3.09 -4.68 12.80
CA GLU A 47 3.75 -5.70 13.64
C GLU A 47 4.95 -5.20 14.43
N LEU A 48 5.69 -4.21 13.93
CA LEU A 48 6.91 -3.77 14.58
C LEU A 48 6.62 -2.61 15.55
N PRO A 49 7.18 -2.61 16.77
CA PRO A 49 7.12 -1.47 17.68
C PRO A 49 8.02 -0.34 17.16
N MET A 50 7.55 0.40 16.16
CA MET A 50 8.30 1.45 15.49
C MET A 50 7.57 2.80 15.53
N ARG A 51 8.32 3.87 15.30
CA ARG A 51 7.79 5.22 15.10
C ARG A 51 8.61 5.94 14.03
N TYR A 52 7.95 6.76 13.23
CA TYR A 52 8.65 7.66 12.32
C TYR A 52 9.35 8.77 13.09
N LEU A 53 10.60 9.06 12.74
CA LEU A 53 11.32 10.21 13.26
C LEU A 53 10.83 11.49 12.57
N SER A 54 10.78 12.59 13.33
CA SER A 54 10.39 13.90 12.80
C SER A 54 11.46 14.44 11.86
N ASP A 55 11.04 14.91 10.68
CA ASP A 55 11.89 15.44 9.62
C ASP A 55 11.65 16.94 9.45
N SER A 56 12.08 17.74 10.44
CA SER A 56 11.87 19.20 10.42
C SER A 56 12.63 19.94 9.32
N LYS A 57 13.59 19.28 8.65
CA LYS A 57 14.32 19.79 7.50
C LYS A 57 13.73 19.35 6.16
N ASN A 58 12.61 18.63 6.19
CA ASN A 58 11.82 18.25 5.01
C ASN A 58 12.64 17.45 3.98
N LEU A 59 13.56 16.61 4.44
CA LEU A 59 14.42 15.79 3.58
C LEU A 59 13.61 14.75 2.77
N PHE A 60 12.61 14.14 3.39
CA PHE A 60 11.72 13.15 2.77
C PHE A 60 10.48 13.77 2.11
N GLY A 61 10.33 15.10 2.22
CA GLY A 61 9.17 15.83 1.70
C GLY A 61 8.15 16.18 2.78
N GLU A 62 7.14 16.95 2.37
CA GLU A 62 6.14 17.54 3.27
C GLU A 62 5.42 16.47 4.09
N GLY A 63 4.92 16.86 5.27
CA GLY A 63 4.17 15.94 6.13
C GLY A 63 4.99 14.74 6.62
N ASN A 64 6.31 14.87 6.77
CA ASN A 64 7.22 13.82 7.20
C ASN A 64 7.39 12.68 6.17
N GLY A 65 7.43 13.05 4.88
CA GLY A 65 7.45 12.11 3.76
C GLY A 65 6.08 11.56 3.37
N ALA A 66 5.02 12.34 3.60
CA ALA A 66 3.69 11.98 3.12
C ALA A 66 3.71 11.81 1.60
N SER A 67 3.18 10.69 1.12
CA SER A 67 3.22 10.31 -0.29
C SER A 67 1.93 9.61 -0.73
N ASP A 68 1.67 9.66 -2.03
CA ASP A 68 0.55 8.99 -2.67
C ASP A 68 1.03 7.79 -3.49
N VAL A 69 0.30 6.69 -3.42
CA VAL A 69 0.38 5.62 -4.43
C VAL A 69 -0.64 5.94 -5.53
N ARG A 70 -0.17 6.12 -6.77
CA ARG A 70 -1.01 6.55 -7.90
C ARG A 70 -1.11 5.48 -8.98
N THR A 71 -2.32 5.30 -9.50
CA THR A 71 -2.58 4.51 -10.70
C THR A 71 -2.28 5.35 -11.92
N LEU A 72 -1.47 4.81 -12.84
CA LEU A 72 -1.11 5.47 -14.09
C LEU A 72 -1.58 4.63 -15.28
N MET A 73 -2.13 5.29 -16.29
CA MET A 73 -2.59 4.67 -17.53
C MET A 73 -1.99 5.43 -18.72
N ALA A 74 -1.57 4.71 -19.76
CA ALA A 74 -1.12 5.34 -21.00
C ALA A 74 -2.27 6.16 -21.61
N SER A 75 -1.98 7.35 -22.11
CA SER A 75 -3.02 8.32 -22.52
C SER A 75 -3.91 7.79 -23.65
N ASP A 76 -3.32 7.17 -24.67
CA ASP A 76 -4.04 6.55 -25.78
C ASP A 76 -4.91 5.37 -25.31
N TYR A 77 -4.44 4.61 -24.34
CA TYR A 77 -5.20 3.52 -23.72
C TYR A 77 -6.37 4.05 -22.88
N ALA A 78 -6.18 5.14 -22.13
CA ALA A 78 -7.23 5.78 -21.35
C ALA A 78 -8.34 6.33 -22.26
N GLU A 79 -7.98 7.04 -23.34
CA GLU A 79 -8.91 7.55 -24.34
C GLU A 79 -9.73 6.43 -25.00
N ALA A 80 -9.09 5.29 -25.29
CA ALA A 80 -9.75 4.13 -25.87
C ALA A 80 -10.62 3.33 -24.88
N ASN A 81 -10.41 3.47 -23.56
CA ASN A 81 -11.05 2.64 -22.53
C ASN A 81 -11.71 3.46 -21.41
N PRO A 82 -12.69 4.33 -21.72
CA PRO A 82 -13.30 5.22 -20.73
C PRO A 82 -14.00 4.48 -19.57
N ASN A 83 -14.55 3.29 -19.82
CA ASN A 83 -15.15 2.45 -18.77
C ASN A 83 -14.10 1.99 -17.74
N LEU A 84 -12.88 1.70 -18.19
CA LEU A 84 -11.78 1.28 -17.32
C LEU A 84 -11.16 2.46 -16.58
N VAL A 85 -11.10 3.63 -17.22
CA VAL A 85 -10.73 4.88 -16.56
C VAL A 85 -11.69 5.18 -15.42
N ALA A 86 -13.01 5.10 -15.66
CA ALA A 86 -14.01 5.29 -14.61
C ALA A 86 -13.79 4.34 -13.43
N PHE A 87 -13.46 3.07 -13.67
CA PHE A 87 -13.14 2.14 -12.60
C PHE A 87 -11.89 2.58 -11.82
N PHE A 88 -10.76 2.82 -12.50
CA PHE A 88 -9.50 3.14 -11.83
C PHE A 88 -9.45 4.52 -11.19
N ASP A 89 -10.25 5.48 -11.65
CA ASP A 89 -10.43 6.79 -10.98
C ASP A 89 -11.11 6.65 -9.62
N GLN A 90 -11.92 5.60 -9.44
CA GLN A 90 -12.64 5.32 -8.20
C GLN A 90 -11.89 4.29 -7.33
N PHE A 91 -10.95 3.54 -7.92
CA PHE A 91 -10.17 2.49 -7.29
C PHE A 91 -9.11 3.09 -6.34
N SER A 92 -9.34 2.94 -5.04
CA SER A 92 -8.46 3.45 -4.00
C SER A 92 -8.43 2.55 -2.78
N PHE A 93 -7.32 2.57 -2.06
CA PHE A 93 -7.19 1.93 -0.76
C PHE A 93 -6.54 2.89 0.21
N SER A 94 -7.01 2.87 1.46
CA SER A 94 -6.29 3.45 2.57
C SER A 94 -4.95 2.72 2.79
N ALA A 95 -4.03 3.40 3.46
CA ALA A 95 -2.77 2.82 3.87
C ALA A 95 -2.95 1.61 4.82
N GLU A 96 -3.99 1.62 5.65
CA GLU A 96 -4.30 0.54 6.58
C GLU A 96 -4.74 -0.71 5.83
N GLU A 97 -5.66 -0.58 4.88
CA GLU A 97 -6.13 -1.68 4.01
C GLU A 97 -4.95 -2.31 3.26
N GLN A 98 -4.10 -1.50 2.64
CA GLN A 98 -2.91 -2.00 1.93
C GLN A 98 -1.92 -2.68 2.87
N SER A 99 -1.68 -2.14 4.06
CA SER A 99 -0.78 -2.74 5.05
C SER A 99 -1.32 -4.10 5.54
N TRP A 100 -2.64 -4.21 5.73
CA TRP A 100 -3.31 -5.46 6.05
C TRP A 100 -3.15 -6.48 4.91
N MET A 101 -3.42 -6.10 3.66
CA MET A 101 -3.26 -6.99 2.50
C MET A 101 -1.81 -7.50 2.36
N ILE A 102 -0.83 -6.60 2.52
CA ILE A 102 0.59 -6.92 2.49
C ILE A 102 0.95 -7.91 3.61
N LYS A 103 0.38 -7.77 4.80
CA LYS A 103 0.56 -8.74 5.91
C LYS A 103 -0.06 -10.09 5.58
N GLN A 104 -1.32 -10.13 5.13
CA GLN A 104 -2.01 -11.38 4.84
C GLN A 104 -1.27 -12.19 3.76
N TYR A 105 -0.84 -11.53 2.69
CA TYR A 105 -0.12 -12.19 1.60
C TYR A 105 1.33 -12.51 1.97
N GLY A 106 2.06 -11.54 2.53
CA GLY A 106 3.51 -11.62 2.69
C GLY A 106 4.00 -12.18 4.03
N GLN A 107 3.16 -12.21 5.08
CA GLN A 107 3.52 -12.77 6.40
C GLN A 107 2.68 -14.00 6.76
N GLU A 108 1.38 -13.97 6.48
CA GLU A 108 0.49 -15.13 6.72
C GLU A 108 0.46 -16.11 5.52
N GLU A 109 1.17 -15.79 4.43
CA GLU A 109 1.31 -16.61 3.22
C GLU A 109 -0.03 -17.01 2.58
N LYS A 110 -1.09 -16.20 2.80
CA LYS A 110 -2.40 -16.47 2.21
C LYS A 110 -2.37 -16.27 0.70
N PRO A 111 -3.10 -17.09 -0.08
CA PRO A 111 -3.25 -16.89 -1.52
C PRO A 111 -3.82 -15.50 -1.83
N MET A 112 -3.28 -14.83 -2.85
CA MET A 112 -3.72 -13.49 -3.26
C MET A 112 -5.24 -13.41 -3.50
N GLU A 113 -5.83 -14.44 -4.12
CA GLU A 113 -7.27 -14.51 -4.38
C GLU A 113 -8.08 -14.57 -3.08
N GLU A 114 -7.60 -15.28 -2.06
CA GLU A 114 -8.26 -15.34 -0.74
C GLU A 114 -8.20 -13.97 -0.06
N VAL A 115 -7.05 -13.29 -0.09
CA VAL A 115 -6.87 -11.96 0.51
C VAL A 115 -7.78 -10.93 -0.16
N ALA A 116 -7.82 -10.91 -1.49
CA ALA A 116 -8.66 -9.99 -2.26
C ALA A 116 -10.15 -10.28 -2.04
N THR A 117 -10.55 -11.55 -2.08
CA THR A 117 -11.95 -11.98 -1.82
C THR A 117 -12.39 -11.56 -0.42
N THR A 118 -11.56 -11.84 0.59
CA THR A 118 -11.84 -11.44 1.97
C THR A 118 -12.00 -9.92 2.10
N TRP A 119 -11.15 -9.14 1.43
CA TRP A 119 -11.29 -7.68 1.49
C TRP A 119 -12.59 -7.21 0.80
N ILE A 120 -12.89 -7.74 -0.38
CA ILE A 120 -14.11 -7.43 -1.14
C ILE A 120 -15.36 -7.74 -0.31
N GLU A 121 -15.42 -8.93 0.28
CA GLU A 121 -16.56 -9.40 1.08
C GLU A 121 -16.78 -8.57 2.36
N ASN A 122 -15.69 -8.05 2.94
CA ASN A 122 -15.77 -7.22 4.15
C ASN A 122 -15.99 -5.72 3.88
N HIS A 123 -15.91 -5.27 2.62
CA HIS A 123 -16.04 -3.86 2.26
C HIS A 123 -17.03 -3.64 1.08
N PRO A 124 -18.26 -4.19 1.13
CA PRO A 124 -19.20 -4.10 0.01
C PRO A 124 -19.49 -2.65 -0.41
N ASP A 125 -19.71 -1.75 0.54
CA ASP A 125 -19.97 -0.32 0.25
C ASP A 125 -18.81 0.35 -0.50
N ARG A 126 -17.56 -0.01 -0.16
CA ARG A 126 -16.36 0.50 -0.85
C ARG A 126 -16.30 -0.04 -2.27
N VAL A 127 -16.56 -1.33 -2.44
CA VAL A 127 -16.52 -1.98 -3.76
C VAL A 127 -17.64 -1.43 -4.65
N GLU A 128 -18.85 -1.25 -4.12
CA GLU A 128 -19.96 -0.61 -4.85
C GLU A 128 -19.57 0.80 -5.33
N ALA A 129 -18.97 1.60 -4.44
CA ALA A 129 -18.51 2.93 -4.81
C ALA A 129 -17.46 2.89 -5.94
N MET A 130 -16.57 1.90 -5.95
CA MET A 130 -15.61 1.70 -7.06
C MET A 130 -16.28 1.27 -8.37
N MET A 131 -17.44 0.63 -8.31
CA MET A 131 -18.18 0.15 -9.48
C MET A 131 -19.15 1.19 -10.06
N LYS A 132 -19.31 2.36 -9.42
CA LYS A 132 -20.32 3.34 -9.84
C LYS A 132 -20.07 3.81 -11.28
N GLY A 133 -21.04 3.59 -12.15
CA GLY A 133 -20.95 3.92 -13.58
C GLY A 133 -20.05 3.00 -14.41
N VAL A 134 -19.49 1.94 -13.81
CA VAL A 134 -18.70 0.91 -14.49
C VAL A 134 -19.64 -0.17 -15.03
N THR A 135 -19.34 -0.66 -16.23
CA THR A 135 -20.11 -1.70 -16.92
C THR A 135 -19.28 -2.96 -17.17
N THR A 136 -19.97 -4.09 -17.32
CA THR A 136 -19.41 -5.35 -17.81
C THR A 136 -19.06 -5.25 -19.30
N ARG A 137 -18.43 -6.30 -19.87
CA ARG A 137 -18.13 -6.34 -21.31
C ARG A 137 -19.39 -6.33 -22.17
N GLU A 138 -20.49 -6.84 -21.63
CA GLU A 138 -21.80 -6.91 -22.24
C GLU A 138 -22.60 -5.62 -22.05
N GLY A 139 -22.09 -4.65 -21.29
CA GLY A 139 -22.71 -3.35 -21.05
C GLY A 139 -23.69 -3.31 -19.87
N GLU A 140 -23.73 -4.36 -19.05
CA GLU A 140 -24.55 -4.42 -17.83
C GLU A 140 -23.86 -3.70 -16.67
N PRO A 141 -24.59 -3.23 -15.63
CA PRO A 141 -23.98 -2.64 -14.44
C PRO A 141 -22.97 -3.59 -13.78
N ALA A 142 -21.73 -3.13 -13.55
CA ALA A 142 -20.67 -3.99 -13.02
C ALA A 142 -20.96 -4.47 -11.59
N TRP A 143 -21.63 -3.65 -10.77
CA TRP A 143 -21.90 -3.99 -9.37
C TRP A 143 -22.72 -5.27 -9.22
N GLU A 144 -23.77 -5.46 -10.03
CA GLU A 144 -24.60 -6.67 -9.98
C GLU A 144 -23.79 -7.94 -10.28
N ALA A 145 -22.86 -7.85 -11.23
CA ALA A 145 -21.96 -8.95 -11.57
C ALA A 145 -20.97 -9.26 -10.43
N VAL A 146 -20.46 -8.22 -9.74
CA VAL A 146 -19.60 -8.36 -8.58
C VAL A 146 -20.35 -9.01 -7.42
N GLN A 147 -21.56 -8.53 -7.10
CA GLN A 147 -22.39 -9.12 -6.04
C GLN A 147 -22.63 -10.61 -6.26
N LYS A 148 -23.01 -10.98 -7.49
CA LYS A 148 -23.23 -12.38 -7.87
C LYS A 148 -21.96 -13.24 -7.72
N LYS A 149 -20.78 -12.67 -7.95
CA LYS A 149 -19.50 -13.39 -7.86
C LYS A 149 -19.03 -13.57 -6.42
N PHE A 150 -19.21 -12.55 -5.57
CA PHE A 150 -18.66 -12.50 -4.21
C PHE A 150 -19.71 -12.72 -3.11
N SER A 151 -20.93 -13.16 -3.46
CA SER A 151 -22.03 -13.39 -2.49
C SER A 151 -22.33 -12.18 -1.59
N LEU A 152 -22.23 -10.98 -2.15
CA LEU A 152 -22.50 -9.69 -1.49
C LEU A 152 -23.96 -9.26 -1.59
#